data_AF-B8IG57-F1
#
_entry.id   AF-B8IG57-F1
#
_cell.length_a   1.000
_cell.length_b   1.000
_cell.length_c   1.000
_cell.angle_alpha   90.00
_cell.angle_beta   90.00
_cell.angle_gamma   90.00
#
_symmetry.space_group_name_H-M   'P 1'
#
loop_
_entity.id
_entity.type
_entity.pdbx_description
1 polymer ?
#
loop_
_entity_poly.entity_id
_entity_poly.type
_entity_poly.pdbx_seq_one_letter_code
_entity_poly.pdbx_strand_id
1 'polypeptide(L)'
;MPSSKPAKATTGRTDWAALRAMSEDEIERIAAEDEDNPATDEAHWAEATVGLPPGKTSIHASFDRDVVDFFKRGGRGYQTRMNAVLRRYMEAQQAKKA
;
A
#
# COMPACT_ATOMS: atom_id res chain seq x y z
N MET A 1 4.57 14.12 28.24
CA MET A 1 5.51 13.31 27.44
C MET A 1 5.07 11.86 27.56
N PRO A 2 4.73 11.15 26.47
CA PRO A 2 4.39 9.73 26.60
C PRO A 2 5.66 8.96 26.97
N SER A 3 5.66 8.36 28.16
CA SER A 3 6.75 7.49 28.61
C SER A 3 6.78 6.22 27.75
N SER A 4 7.81 6.07 26.92
CA SER A 4 8.03 4.84 26.15
C SER A 4 8.51 3.73 27.09
N LYS A 5 7.76 2.63 27.14
CA LYS A 5 8.16 1.38 27.79
C LYS A 5 9.21 0.70 26.89
N PRO A 6 10.38 0.27 27.39
CA PRO A 6 11.39 -0.34 26.52
C PRO A 6 10.81 -1.62 25.90
N ALA A 7 10.75 -1.65 24.57
CA ALA A 7 10.29 -2.82 23.83
C ALA A 7 11.26 -4.00 24.09
N LYS A 8 10.71 -5.15 24.49
CA LYS A 8 11.50 -6.36 24.70
C LYS A 8 11.97 -6.87 23.34
N ALA A 9 13.28 -6.98 23.14
CA ALA A 9 13.86 -7.44 21.89
C ALA A 9 13.32 -8.84 21.54
N THR A 10 12.80 -8.99 20.32
CA THR A 10 12.37 -10.27 19.78
C THR A 10 13.59 -11.15 19.52
N THR A 11 13.54 -12.41 19.92
CA THR A 11 14.55 -13.44 19.63
C THR A 11 14.54 -13.76 18.13
N GLY A 12 15.26 -12.97 17.36
CA GLY A 12 15.51 -13.15 15.92
C GLY A 12 17.01 -13.24 15.63
N ARG A 13 17.38 -13.32 14.34
CA ARG A 13 18.78 -13.37 13.87
C ARG A 13 19.54 -12.03 14.01
N THR A 14 18.88 -11.00 14.51
CA THR A 14 19.44 -9.65 14.63
C THR A 14 20.33 -9.55 15.87
N ASP A 15 21.58 -9.11 15.69
CA ASP A 15 22.44 -8.72 16.80
C ASP A 15 22.04 -7.32 17.30
N TRP A 16 21.19 -7.34 18.32
CA TRP A 16 20.68 -6.13 18.95
C TRP A 16 21.72 -5.37 19.77
N ALA A 17 22.78 -6.03 20.24
CA ALA A 17 23.84 -5.37 20.99
C ALA A 17 24.72 -4.55 20.05
N ALA A 18 25.10 -5.13 18.91
CA ALA A 18 25.82 -4.42 17.86
C ALA A 18 25.03 -3.22 17.32
N LEU A 19 23.74 -3.40 17.01
CA LEU A 19 22.90 -2.34 16.46
C LEU A 19 22.75 -1.13 17.42
N ARG A 20 22.69 -1.39 18.73
CA ARG A 20 22.63 -0.30 19.74
C ARG A 20 23.96 0.40 19.99
N ALA A 21 25.08 -0.25 19.66
CA ALA A 21 26.41 0.30 19.85
C ALA A 21 26.91 1.11 18.64
N MET A 22 26.22 1.00 17.50
CA MET A 22 26.52 1.76 16.28
C MET A 22 26.30 3.26 16.52
N SER A 23 27.22 4.10 16.06
CA SER A 23 27.11 5.56 16.19
C SER A 23 26.14 6.15 15.17
N GLU A 24 25.59 7.33 15.48
CA GLU A 24 24.75 8.08 14.53
C GLU A 24 25.50 8.39 13.24
N ASP A 25 26.77 8.85 13.32
CA ASP A 25 27.59 9.13 12.13
C ASP A 25 27.78 7.91 11.21
N GLU A 26 27.89 6.71 11.80
CA GLU A 26 28.01 5.48 11.03
C GLU A 26 26.68 5.10 10.36
N ILE A 27 25.56 5.31 11.06
CA ILE A 27 24.22 5.10 10.50
C ILE A 27 23.98 6.04 9.31
N GLU A 28 24.30 7.33 9.47
CA GLU A 28 24.12 8.34 8.41
C GLU A 28 25.01 8.04 7.20
N ARG A 29 26.26 7.61 7.41
CA ARG A 29 27.14 7.18 6.31
C ARG A 29 26.56 6.00 5.55
N ILE A 30 26.10 4.96 6.26
CA ILE A 30 25.51 3.77 5.64
C ILE A 30 24.26 4.15 4.84
N ALA A 31 23.39 5.01 5.41
CA ALA A 31 22.18 5.46 4.73
C ALA A 31 22.48 6.30 3.47
N ALA A 32 23.53 7.14 3.50
CA ALA A 32 23.93 7.95 2.35
C ALA A 32 24.57 7.14 1.22
N GLU A 33 25.19 6.00 1.53
CA GLU A 33 25.84 5.09 0.57
C GLU A 33 24.90 3.98 0.05
N ASP A 34 23.66 3.89 0.56
CA ASP A 34 22.69 2.85 0.19
C ASP A 34 21.97 3.19 -1.14
N GLU A 35 22.37 2.50 -2.22
CA GLU A 35 21.75 2.65 -3.55
C GLU A 35 20.27 2.25 -3.58
N ASP A 36 19.83 1.32 -2.71
CA ASP A 36 18.44 0.88 -2.62
C ASP A 36 17.57 1.82 -1.78
N ASN A 37 18.19 2.72 -1.01
CA ASN A 37 17.54 3.72 -0.17
C ASN A 37 18.10 5.13 -0.43
N PRO A 38 17.90 5.69 -1.63
CA PRO A 38 18.41 7.01 -1.96
C PRO A 38 17.82 8.07 -1.04
N ALA A 39 18.63 9.05 -0.64
CA ALA A 39 18.17 10.18 0.15
C ALA A 39 17.05 10.93 -0.58
N THR A 40 15.92 11.14 0.10
CA THR A 40 14.81 11.95 -0.41
C THR A 40 14.89 13.36 0.15
N ASP A 41 14.63 14.36 -0.68
CA ASP A 41 14.55 15.77 -0.28
C ASP A 41 13.13 16.32 -0.39
N GLU A 42 12.94 17.59 0.00
CA GLU A 42 11.62 18.23 -0.02
C GLU A 42 11.05 18.34 -1.45
N ALA A 43 11.91 18.46 -2.47
CA ALA A 43 11.50 18.47 -3.87
C ALA A 43 10.96 17.09 -4.32
N HIS A 44 11.60 16.00 -3.89
CA HIS A 44 11.11 14.63 -4.11
C HIS A 44 9.70 14.44 -3.55
N TRP A 45 9.45 14.96 -2.34
CA TRP A 45 8.13 14.86 -1.70
C TRP A 45 7.10 15.83 -2.26
N ALA A 46 7.52 16.97 -2.83
CA ALA A 46 6.61 17.94 -3.44
C ALA A 46 5.85 17.38 -4.66
N GLU A 47 6.47 16.44 -5.39
CA GLU A 47 5.87 15.77 -6.55
C GLU A 47 5.35 14.35 -6.24
N ALA A 48 5.56 13.87 -5.00
CA ALA A 48 5.14 12.55 -4.60
C ALA A 48 3.60 12.41 -4.62
N THR A 49 3.09 11.45 -5.40
CA THR A 49 1.67 11.14 -5.42
C THR A 49 1.38 9.96 -4.51
N VAL A 50 0.52 10.17 -3.50
CA VAL A 50 0.04 9.06 -2.68
C VAL A 50 -1.00 8.29 -3.49
N GLY A 51 -0.61 7.14 -4.02
CA GLY A 51 -1.47 6.22 -4.76
C GLY A 51 -2.47 5.51 -3.85
N LEU A 52 -3.33 6.26 -3.15
CA LEU A 52 -4.42 5.65 -2.38
C LEU A 52 -5.40 4.97 -3.34
N PRO A 53 -5.75 3.69 -3.09
CA PRO A 53 -6.83 3.08 -3.84
C PRO A 53 -8.10 3.91 -3.61
N PRO A 54 -8.90 4.14 -4.66
CA PRO A 54 -10.11 4.95 -4.54
C PRO A 54 -11.01 4.35 -3.46
N GLY A 55 -11.56 5.23 -2.62
CA GLY A 55 -12.48 4.84 -1.55
C GLY A 55 -13.60 3.96 -2.08
N LYS A 56 -13.82 2.82 -1.42
CA LYS A 56 -14.91 1.90 -1.78
C LYS A 56 -16.08 2.14 -0.84
N THR A 57 -17.25 2.39 -1.40
CA THR A 57 -18.49 2.46 -0.63
C THR A 57 -19.11 1.08 -0.56
N SER A 58 -19.31 0.56 0.66
CA SER A 58 -20.01 -0.70 0.87
C SER A 58 -21.52 -0.47 0.80
N ILE A 59 -22.16 -1.06 -0.20
CA ILE A 59 -23.62 -1.02 -0.38
C ILE A 59 -24.17 -2.45 -0.47
N HIS A 60 -25.43 -2.62 -0.09
CA HIS A 60 -26.16 -3.84 -0.41
C HIS A 60 -26.73 -3.71 -1.84
N ALA A 61 -26.31 -4.58 -2.74
CA ALA A 61 -26.78 -4.62 -4.13
C ALA A 61 -27.13 -6.05 -4.54
N SER A 62 -28.24 -6.21 -5.24
CA SER A 62 -28.67 -7.47 -5.85
C SER A 62 -28.22 -7.51 -7.30
N PHE A 63 -27.67 -8.64 -7.74
CA PHE A 63 -27.28 -8.91 -9.11
C PHE A 63 -27.97 -10.17 -9.60
N ASP A 64 -28.13 -10.30 -10.92
CA ASP A 64 -28.67 -11.51 -11.52
C ASP A 64 -27.79 -12.73 -11.17
N ARG A 65 -28.46 -13.86 -10.96
CA ARG A 65 -27.81 -15.08 -10.48
C ARG A 65 -26.72 -15.57 -11.43
N ASP A 66 -27.00 -15.56 -12.72
CA ASP A 66 -26.09 -16.01 -13.77
C ASP A 66 -24.85 -15.12 -13.88
N VAL A 67 -24.98 -13.81 -13.69
CA VAL A 67 -23.87 -12.86 -13.61
C VAL A 67 -22.96 -13.20 -12.43
N VAL A 68 -23.53 -13.41 -11.25
CA VAL A 68 -22.75 -13.78 -10.04
C VAL A 68 -22.06 -15.12 -10.25
N ASP A 69 -22.77 -16.11 -10.80
CA ASP A 69 -22.24 -17.44 -11.06
C ASP A 69 -21.10 -17.40 -12.09
N PHE A 70 -21.21 -16.57 -13.14
CA PHE A 70 -20.14 -16.35 -14.12
C PHE A 70 -18.85 -15.86 -13.46
N PHE A 71 -18.91 -14.81 -12.63
CA PHE A 71 -17.70 -14.26 -11.99
C PHE A 71 -17.13 -15.21 -10.92
N LYS A 72 -18.00 -15.96 -10.22
CA LYS A 72 -17.58 -16.96 -9.21
C LYS A 72 -16.78 -18.11 -9.81
N ARG A 73 -17.02 -18.50 -11.08
CA ARG A 73 -16.22 -19.54 -11.77
C ARG A 73 -14.71 -19.22 -11.78
N GLY A 74 -14.33 -17.94 -11.79
CA GLY A 74 -12.94 -17.50 -11.70
C GLY A 74 -12.33 -17.52 -10.29
N GLY A 75 -13.03 -18.06 -9.28
CA GLY A 75 -12.52 -18.21 -7.92
C GLY A 75 -12.40 -16.90 -7.13
N ARG A 76 -11.51 -16.90 -6.13
CA ARG A 76 -11.28 -15.78 -5.19
C ARG A 76 -11.08 -14.46 -5.95
N GLY A 77 -11.64 -13.38 -5.40
CA GLY A 77 -11.57 -12.04 -6.01
C GLY A 77 -12.63 -11.76 -7.08
N TYR A 78 -13.71 -12.57 -7.16
CA TYR A 78 -14.79 -12.35 -8.12
C TYR A 78 -15.44 -10.96 -7.99
N GLN A 79 -15.62 -10.46 -6.76
CA GLN A 79 -16.14 -9.11 -6.51
C GLN A 79 -15.22 -8.02 -7.07
N THR A 80 -13.90 -8.19 -6.95
CA THR A 80 -12.92 -7.24 -7.52
C THR A 80 -13.00 -7.22 -9.05
N ARG A 81 -13.12 -8.39 -9.69
CA ARG A 81 -13.31 -8.49 -11.15
C ARG A 81 -14.62 -7.85 -11.60
N MET A 82 -15.70 -8.12 -10.88
CA MET A 82 -17.01 -7.52 -11.15
C MET A 82 -16.96 -5.99 -11.04
N ASN A 83 -16.32 -5.46 -9.99
CA ASN A 83 -16.13 -4.02 -9.82
C ASN A 83 -15.26 -3.40 -10.93
N ALA A 84 -14.23 -4.10 -11.41
CA ALA A 84 -13.40 -3.62 -12.52
C ALA A 84 -14.20 -3.46 -13.83
N VAL A 85 -15.13 -4.38 -14.10
CA VAL A 85 -16.03 -4.28 -15.26
C VAL A 85 -16.97 -3.08 -15.12
N LEU A 86 -17.59 -2.90 -13.94
CA LEU A 86 -18.46 -1.74 -13.67
C LEU A 86 -17.71 -0.42 -13.80
N ARG A 87 -16.47 -0.36 -13.31
CA ARG A 87 -15.61 0.83 -13.44
C ARG A 87 -15.32 1.16 -14.91
N ARG A 88 -14.91 0.19 -15.72
CA ARG A 88 -14.64 0.40 -17.15
C ARG A 88 -15.87 0.91 -17.89
N TYR A 89 -17.05 0.35 -17.59
CA TYR A 89 -18.30 0.84 -18.16
C TYR A 89 -18.58 2.30 -17.77
N MET A 90 -18.43 2.63 -16.49
CA MET A 90 -18.60 3.99 -15.98
C MET A 90 -17.63 4.98 -16.65
N GLU A 91 -16.35 4.64 -16.78
CA GLU A 91 -15.32 5.47 -17.44
C GLU A 91 -15.66 5.72 -18.92
N ALA A 92 -16.06 4.67 -19.65
CA ALA A 92 -16.47 4.78 -21.05
C ALA A 92 -17.71 5.70 -21.22
N GLN A 93 -18.67 5.62 -20.31
CA GLN A 93 -19.86 6.47 -20.35
C GLN A 93 -19.55 7.94 -20.03
N GLN A 94 -18.61 8.20 -19.11
CA GLN A 94 -18.16 9.56 -18.81
C GLN A 94 -17.40 10.17 -20.00
N ALA A 95 -16.51 9.41 -20.64
CA ALA A 95 -15.78 9.86 -21.82
C ALA A 95 -16.69 10.21 -23.00
N LYS A 96 -17.83 9.52 -23.17
CA LYS A 96 -18.82 9.83 -24.22
C LYS A 96 -19.62 11.11 -23.95
N LYS A 97 -19.73 11.53 -22.69
CA LYS A 97 -20.50 12.70 -22.27
C LYS A 97 -19.67 13.99 -22.23
N ALA A 98 -18.34 13.87 -22.22
CA ALA A 98 -17.40 14.96 -22.35
C ALA A 98 -17.23 15.35 -23.83
#